data_AF-A0A091D2B6-F1
#
_entry.id   AF-A0A091D2B6-F1
#
_cell.length_a   1.000
_cell.length_b   1.000
_cell.length_c   1.000
_cell.angle_alpha   90.00
_cell.angle_beta   90.00
_cell.angle_gamma   90.00
#
_symmetry.space_group_name_H-M   'P 1'
#
loop_
_entity.id
_entity.type
_entity.pdbx_description
1 polymer ?
#
loop_
_entity_poly.entity_id
_entity_poly.type
_entity_poly.pdbx_seq_one_letter_code
_entity_poly.pdbx_strand_id
1 'polypeptide(L)'
;MTRHGKNCTAGAVYTYHEKKKDTAASGYGTQNIRLSRDAVKDFDCCCLSLQPCHDPVVTPDGYLYEREAILEYILHQKREIARQMKVTGTGGAVVTLECVEKLVRKDMVDPVNGEKLTERDIIVLQRGGTGFAGSGVKLQAEKSRPVMQA
;
A
#
# COMPACT_ATOMS: atom_id res chain seq x y z
N MET A 1 -41.23 18.66 31.97
CA MET A 1 -40.90 18.86 30.54
C MET A 1 -40.23 20.22 30.40
N THR A 2 -38.91 20.28 30.51
CA THR A 2 -38.15 21.43 30.01
C THR A 2 -37.39 20.92 28.82
N ARG A 3 -37.88 21.30 27.64
CA ARG A 3 -37.23 21.04 26.35
C ARG A 3 -35.87 21.72 26.45
N HIS A 4 -34.83 20.97 26.75
CA HIS A 4 -33.47 21.48 26.62
C HIS A 4 -33.29 21.69 25.11
N GLY A 5 -33.53 22.92 24.67
CA GLY A 5 -33.14 23.36 23.35
C GLY A 5 -31.64 23.11 23.27
N LYS A 6 -31.23 22.14 22.45
CA LYS A 6 -29.85 22.03 22.00
C LYS A 6 -29.60 23.27 21.16
N ASN A 7 -29.33 24.38 21.83
CA ASN A 7 -29.00 25.63 21.19
C ASN A 7 -27.77 25.34 20.34
N CYS A 8 -27.95 25.52 19.04
CA CYS A 8 -26.98 25.29 17.99
C CYS A 8 -25.93 26.40 17.98
N THR A 9 -25.30 26.68 19.12
CA THR A 9 -24.35 27.79 19.28
C THR A 9 -22.93 27.47 18.80
N ALA A 10 -22.77 26.34 18.10
CA ALA A 10 -21.62 25.98 17.26
C ALA A 10 -22.09 25.14 16.07
N GLY A 11 -23.21 25.54 15.45
CA GLY A 11 -23.79 24.83 14.32
C GLY A 11 -22.88 24.89 13.11
N ALA A 12 -22.48 23.73 12.57
CA ALA A 12 -21.87 23.68 11.26
C ALA A 12 -22.79 24.40 10.26
N VAL A 13 -22.22 25.30 9.45
CA VAL A 13 -22.94 26.12 8.44
C VAL A 13 -23.86 25.26 7.59
N TYR A 14 -23.43 24.03 7.30
CA TYR A 14 -24.22 23.03 6.62
C TYR A 14 -24.95 22.07 7.57
N THR A 15 -26.24 21.91 7.33
CA THR A 15 -27.05 20.81 7.86
C THR A 15 -26.53 19.47 7.35
N TYR A 16 -26.85 18.38 8.06
CA TYR A 16 -26.51 17.02 7.62
C TYR A 16 -26.99 16.71 6.18
N HIS A 17 -28.15 17.24 5.78
CA HIS A 17 -28.72 17.00 4.46
C HIS A 17 -27.97 17.75 3.36
N GLU A 18 -27.53 18.98 3.62
CA GLU A 18 -26.71 19.74 2.68
C GLU A 18 -25.33 19.11 2.53
N LYS A 19 -24.67 18.72 3.63
CA LYS A 19 -23.42 17.96 3.57
C LYS A 19 -23.53 16.70 2.73
N LYS A 20 -24.64 15.95 2.87
CA LYS A 20 -24.87 14.72 2.10
C LYS A 20 -25.08 15.01 0.61
N LYS A 21 -25.79 16.09 0.26
CA LYS A 21 -25.95 16.54 -1.14
C LYS A 21 -24.62 17.00 -1.73
N ASP A 22 -23.86 17.79 -1.00
CA ASP A 22 -22.57 18.31 -1.45
C ASP A 22 -21.54 17.21 -1.59
N THR A 23 -21.49 16.25 -0.66
CA THR A 23 -20.66 15.03 -0.78
C THR A 23 -21.01 14.29 -2.07
N ALA A 24 -22.31 14.08 -2.35
CA ALA A 24 -22.77 13.37 -3.55
C ALA A 24 -22.42 14.11 -4.86
N ALA A 25 -22.55 15.44 -4.88
CA ALA A 25 -22.27 16.26 -6.06
C ALA A 25 -20.77 16.48 -6.30
N SER A 26 -19.99 16.65 -5.24
CA SER A 26 -18.57 16.97 -5.32
C SER A 26 -17.66 15.74 -5.46
N GLY A 27 -18.16 14.54 -5.16
CA GLY A 27 -17.39 13.29 -5.23
C GLY A 27 -16.35 13.12 -4.12
N TYR A 28 -16.23 14.08 -3.20
CA TYR A 28 -15.36 14.02 -2.03
C TYR A 28 -16.10 13.41 -0.83
N GLY A 29 -15.36 12.68 0.01
CA GLY A 29 -15.91 12.02 1.20
C GLY A 29 -16.31 10.55 0.98
N THR A 30 -16.48 9.81 2.07
CA THR A 30 -16.90 8.40 2.01
C THR A 30 -18.41 8.31 1.81
N GLN A 31 -18.83 7.78 0.66
CA GLN A 31 -20.23 7.55 0.33
C GLN A 31 -20.56 6.05 0.38
N ASN A 32 -21.69 5.71 0.98
CA ASN A 32 -22.27 4.37 0.90
C ASN A 32 -23.37 4.39 -0.16
N ILE A 33 -23.00 4.08 -1.41
CA ILE A 33 -23.91 3.99 -2.56
C ILE A 33 -23.91 2.58 -3.13
N ARG A 34 -25.03 2.19 -3.75
CA ARG A 34 -25.07 0.98 -4.59
C ARG A 34 -24.40 1.32 -5.91
N LEU A 35 -23.34 0.59 -6.24
CA LEU A 35 -22.64 0.76 -7.51
C LEU A 35 -23.47 0.13 -8.65
N SER A 36 -23.49 0.80 -9.80
CA SER A 36 -24.12 0.30 -11.03
C SER A 36 -23.33 -0.89 -11.60
N ARG A 37 -23.93 -1.59 -12.57
CA ARG A 37 -23.28 -2.67 -13.32
C ARG A 37 -21.91 -2.25 -13.87
N ASP A 38 -21.77 -0.99 -14.28
CA ASP A 38 -20.54 -0.44 -14.87
C ASP A 38 -19.34 -0.41 -13.92
N ALA A 39 -19.57 -0.58 -12.62
CA ALA A 39 -18.49 -0.72 -11.63
C ALA A 39 -17.97 -2.16 -11.51
N VAL A 40 -18.70 -3.12 -12.09
CA VAL A 40 -18.29 -4.52 -12.15
C VAL A 40 -17.50 -4.71 -13.43
N LYS A 41 -16.29 -5.26 -13.30
CA LYS A 41 -15.45 -5.62 -14.44
C LYS A 41 -16.19 -6.64 -15.33
N ASP A 42 -16.23 -6.39 -16.63
CA ASP A 42 -16.79 -7.35 -17.59
C ASP A 42 -15.97 -8.65 -17.65
N PHE A 43 -16.63 -9.75 -17.99
CA PHE A 43 -16.05 -11.10 -17.95
C PHE A 43 -14.95 -11.32 -18.98
N ASP A 44 -15.01 -10.61 -20.10
CA ASP A 44 -14.10 -10.66 -21.25
C ASP A 44 -12.94 -9.67 -21.15
N CYS A 45 -12.86 -8.88 -20.08
CA CYS A 45 -11.80 -7.91 -19.87
C CYS A 45 -10.56 -8.50 -19.17
N CYS A 46 -9.38 -8.00 -19.50
CA CYS A 46 -8.12 -8.35 -18.84
C CYS A 46 -8.04 -7.74 -17.43
N CYS A 47 -7.53 -8.48 -16.44
CA CYS A 47 -7.33 -7.97 -15.08
C CYS A 47 -6.25 -6.88 -14.96
N LEU A 48 -5.36 -6.74 -15.95
CA LEU A 48 -4.29 -5.74 -15.96
C LEU A 48 -4.69 -4.48 -16.73
N SER A 49 -5.13 -4.63 -17.98
CA SER A 49 -5.46 -3.50 -18.85
C SER A 49 -6.90 -3.00 -18.70
N LEU A 50 -7.79 -3.79 -18.08
CA LEU A 50 -9.24 -3.52 -18.02
C LEU A 50 -9.90 -3.35 -19.41
N GLN A 51 -9.21 -3.78 -20.47
CA GLN A 51 -9.71 -3.78 -21.84
C GLN A 51 -10.17 -5.19 -22.24
N PRO A 52 -11.10 -5.31 -23.20
CA PRO A 52 -11.51 -6.59 -23.75
C PRO A 52 -10.30 -7.38 -24.28
N CYS A 53 -10.16 -8.64 -23.88
CA CYS A 53 -9.03 -9.48 -24.27
C CYS A 53 -9.14 -9.92 -25.74
N HIS A 54 -8.04 -9.77 -26.51
CA HIS A 54 -7.96 -10.37 -27.85
C HIS A 54 -7.49 -11.83 -27.81
N ASP A 55 -6.39 -12.10 -27.09
CA ASP A 55 -5.86 -13.46 -26.86
C ASP A 55 -5.81 -13.77 -25.35
N PRO A 56 -6.94 -14.26 -24.79
CA PRO A 56 -7.05 -14.48 -23.36
C PRO A 56 -6.25 -15.71 -22.88
N VAL A 57 -5.57 -15.54 -21.77
CA VAL A 57 -4.97 -16.61 -20.97
C VAL A 57 -5.56 -16.58 -19.56
N VAL A 58 -5.81 -17.76 -19.00
CA VAL A 58 -6.51 -17.92 -17.72
C VAL A 58 -5.58 -18.59 -16.72
N THR A 59 -5.50 -18.05 -15.50
CA THR A 59 -4.80 -18.72 -14.40
C THR A 59 -5.66 -19.82 -13.79
N PRO A 60 -5.08 -20.81 -13.06
CA PRO A 60 -5.87 -21.84 -12.38
C PRO A 60 -6.93 -21.28 -11.42
N ASP A 61 -6.68 -20.11 -10.83
CA ASP A 61 -7.61 -19.40 -9.94
C ASP A 61 -8.76 -18.69 -10.68
N GLY A 62 -8.77 -18.72 -12.02
CA GLY A 62 -9.84 -18.18 -12.85
C GLY A 62 -9.69 -16.71 -13.25
N TYR A 63 -8.49 -16.12 -13.15
CA TYR A 63 -8.25 -14.75 -13.59
C TYR A 63 -7.92 -14.69 -15.09
N LEU A 64 -8.60 -13.79 -15.81
CA LEU A 64 -8.41 -13.56 -17.24
C LEU A 64 -7.36 -12.46 -17.48
N TYR A 65 -6.37 -12.78 -18.31
CA TYR A 65 -5.35 -11.84 -18.75
C TYR A 65 -5.19 -11.90 -20.26
N GLU A 66 -4.70 -10.82 -20.84
CA GLU A 66 -4.19 -10.82 -22.21
C GLU A 66 -2.76 -11.33 -22.22
N ARG A 67 -2.42 -12.20 -23.18
CA ARG A 67 -1.11 -12.86 -23.25
C ARG A 67 0.06 -11.88 -23.21
N GLU A 68 -0.02 -10.80 -23.97
CA GLU A 68 1.05 -9.79 -24.05
C GLU A 68 1.20 -9.05 -22.71
N ALA A 69 0.09 -8.56 -22.16
CA ALA A 69 0.08 -7.82 -20.91
C ALA A 69 0.65 -8.62 -19.72
N ILE A 70 0.30 -9.91 -19.60
CA ILE A 70 0.81 -10.74 -18.50
C ILE A 70 2.30 -11.05 -18.65
N LEU A 71 2.78 -11.27 -19.89
CA LEU A 71 4.19 -11.53 -20.14
C LEU A 71 5.05 -10.30 -19.86
N GLU A 72 4.60 -9.12 -20.29
CA GLU A 72 5.25 -7.85 -19.98
C GLU A 72 5.31 -7.60 -18.46
N TYR A 73 4.20 -7.85 -17.76
CA TYR A 73 4.13 -7.72 -16.31
C TYR A 73 5.13 -8.65 -15.61
N ILE A 74 5.22 -9.92 -16.01
CA ILE A 74 6.17 -10.88 -15.44
C ILE A 74 7.61 -10.45 -15.69
N LEU A 75 7.93 -9.98 -16.89
CA LEU A 75 9.28 -9.49 -17.23
C LEU A 75 9.64 -8.25 -16.41
N HIS A 76 8.69 -7.31 -16.26
CA HIS A 76 8.87 -6.12 -15.43
C HIS A 76 9.15 -6.51 -13.98
N GLN A 77 8.32 -7.38 -13.39
CA GLN A 77 8.45 -7.78 -12.00
C GLN A 77 9.74 -8.55 -11.73
N LYS A 78 10.16 -9.44 -12.65
CA LYS A 78 11.47 -10.11 -12.55
C LYS A 78 12.63 -9.12 -12.61
N ARG A 79 12.55 -8.10 -13.47
CA ARG A 79 13.57 -7.03 -13.53
C ARG A 79 13.63 -6.21 -12.25
N GLU A 80 12.47 -5.88 -11.66
CA GLU A 80 12.42 -5.16 -10.39
C GLU A 80 12.96 -5.98 -9.23
N ILE A 81 12.59 -7.26 -9.13
CA ILE A 81 13.14 -8.18 -8.12
C ILE A 81 14.66 -8.29 -8.29
N ALA A 82 15.16 -8.48 -9.51
CA ALA A 82 16.60 -8.52 -9.76
C ALA A 82 17.31 -7.20 -9.40
N ARG A 83 16.67 -6.05 -9.66
CA ARG A 83 17.19 -4.74 -9.27
C ARG A 83 17.22 -4.60 -7.75
N GLN A 84 16.16 -4.99 -7.05
CA GLN A 84 16.08 -4.98 -5.59
C GLN A 84 17.15 -5.90 -4.98
N MET A 85 17.28 -7.13 -5.47
CA MET A 85 18.30 -8.11 -5.06
C MET A 85 19.74 -7.68 -5.37
N LYS A 86 19.95 -6.73 -6.27
CA LYS A 86 21.28 -6.14 -6.50
C LYS A 86 21.60 -5.04 -5.49
N VAL A 87 20.58 -4.33 -5.01
CA VAL A 87 20.72 -3.25 -4.02
C VAL A 87 20.87 -3.81 -2.61
N THR A 88 20.06 -4.81 -2.25
CA THR A 88 20.26 -5.64 -1.06
C THR A 88 21.04 -6.87 -1.49
N GLY A 89 22.35 -6.92 -1.18
CA GLY A 89 23.21 -8.09 -1.43
C GLY A 89 22.51 -9.41 -1.10
N THR A 90 22.83 -10.44 -1.87
CA THR A 90 22.14 -11.74 -1.92
C THR A 90 21.89 -12.35 -0.56
N GLY A 91 20.70 -12.10 -0.01
CA GLY A 91 20.30 -12.62 1.29
C GLY A 91 19.44 -11.60 2.02
N GLY A 92 18.13 -11.58 1.74
CA GLY A 92 17.15 -10.76 2.47
C GLY A 92 16.96 -11.16 3.95
N ALA A 93 17.99 -11.72 4.59
CA ALA A 93 18.00 -12.10 5.98
C ALA A 93 18.16 -10.84 6.85
N VAL A 94 17.07 -10.46 7.53
CA VAL A 94 17.11 -9.38 8.50
C VAL A 94 17.63 -9.93 9.82
N VAL A 95 18.83 -9.49 10.19
CA VAL A 95 19.50 -9.89 11.44
C VAL A 95 19.48 -8.71 12.43
N THR A 96 19.37 -8.98 13.73
CA THR A 96 19.46 -7.94 14.76
C THR A 96 20.88 -7.38 14.84
N LEU A 97 21.02 -6.10 15.21
CA LEU A 97 22.33 -5.46 15.36
C LEU A 97 23.24 -6.20 16.35
N GLU A 98 22.65 -6.75 17.41
CA GLU A 98 23.40 -7.55 18.40
C GLU A 98 24.03 -8.81 17.80
N CYS A 99 23.31 -9.49 16.89
CA CYS A 99 23.81 -10.66 16.22
C CYS A 99 24.92 -10.31 15.20
N VAL A 100 24.81 -9.15 14.54
CA VAL A 100 25.88 -8.65 13.65
C VAL A 100 27.17 -8.37 14.42
N GLU A 101 27.07 -7.71 15.58
CA GLU A 101 28.23 -7.36 16.40
C GLU A 101 28.90 -8.56 17.07
N LYS A 102 28.11 -9.51 17.58
CA LYS A 102 28.63 -10.62 18.39
C LYS A 102 29.06 -11.84 17.56
N LEU A 103 28.41 -12.10 16.43
CA LEU A 103 28.61 -13.31 15.61
C LEU A 103 29.22 -12.96 14.25
N VAL A 104 28.54 -12.12 13.46
CA VAL A 104 28.91 -11.89 12.05
C VAL A 104 30.27 -11.18 11.92
N ARG A 105 30.56 -10.18 12.75
CA ARG A 105 31.86 -9.47 12.70
C ARG A 105 33.07 -10.30 13.10
N LYS A 106 32.88 -11.42 13.81
CA LYS A 106 33.98 -12.29 14.24
C LYS A 106 34.39 -13.26 13.13
N ASP A 107 33.41 -13.89 12.51
CA ASP A 107 33.64 -14.95 11.53
C ASP A 107 33.51 -14.45 10.07
N MET A 108 32.98 -13.23 9.85
CA MET A 108 32.66 -12.65 8.53
C MET A 108 31.93 -13.63 7.62
N VAL A 109 31.01 -14.38 8.20
CA VAL A 109 30.23 -15.43 7.54
C VAL A 109 28.76 -15.23 7.89
N ASP A 110 27.90 -15.44 6.91
CA ASP A 110 26.46 -15.41 7.09
C ASP A 110 25.97 -16.53 8.02
N PRO A 111 25.10 -16.23 9.00
CA PRO A 111 24.61 -17.23 9.95
C PRO A 111 23.59 -18.23 9.38
N VAL A 112 23.06 -17.98 8.17
CA VAL A 112 21.98 -18.80 7.57
C VAL A 112 22.48 -19.62 6.37
N ASN A 113 23.36 -19.04 5.56
CA ASN A 113 23.88 -19.59 4.31
C ASN A 113 25.35 -20.01 4.39
N GLY A 114 26.09 -19.57 5.43
CA GLY A 114 27.51 -19.95 5.61
C GLY A 114 28.47 -19.36 4.57
N GLU A 115 28.00 -18.40 3.76
CA GLU A 115 28.81 -17.70 2.77
C GLU A 115 29.62 -16.58 3.43
N LYS A 116 30.80 -16.27 2.86
CA LYS A 116 31.66 -15.21 3.39
C LYS A 116 31.11 -13.84 2.99
N LEU A 117 30.88 -12.99 3.98
CA LEU A 117 30.37 -11.64 3.82
C LEU A 117 31.50 -10.63 3.66
N THR A 118 31.22 -9.54 2.95
CA THR A 118 32.06 -8.33 2.97
C THR A 118 31.33 -7.19 3.67
N GLU A 119 32.08 -6.17 4.12
CA GLU A 119 31.50 -5.02 4.83
C GLU A 119 30.44 -4.25 4.01
N ARG A 120 30.44 -4.42 2.68
CA ARG A 120 29.48 -3.80 1.76
C ARG A 120 28.11 -4.48 1.78
N ASP A 121 28.07 -5.74 2.19
CA ASP A 121 26.85 -6.55 2.24
C ASP A 121 26.07 -6.32 3.54
N ILE A 122 26.72 -5.71 4.54
CA ILE A 122 26.10 -5.34 5.82
C ILE A 122 25.44 -3.97 5.69
N ILE A 123 24.15 -3.97 5.37
CA ILE A 123 23.34 -2.74 5.28
C ILE A 123 22.58 -2.55 6.59
N VAL A 124 22.93 -1.50 7.34
CA VAL A 124 22.19 -1.12 8.55
C VAL A 124 20.84 -0.56 8.14
N LEU A 125 19.77 -1.29 8.46
CA LEU A 125 18.42 -0.84 8.23
C LEU A 125 18.08 0.30 9.19
N GLN A 126 17.96 1.51 8.64
CA GLN A 126 17.36 2.61 9.36
C GLN A 126 15.85 2.40 9.40
N ARG A 127 15.23 2.54 10.59
CA ARG A 127 13.78 2.45 10.70
C ARG A 127 13.18 3.54 9.83
N GLY A 128 12.47 3.16 8.77
CA GLY A 128 11.83 4.09 7.86
C GLY A 128 10.88 4.99 8.64
N GLY A 129 11.19 6.28 8.69
CA GLY A 129 10.20 7.33 8.88
C GLY A 129 9.87 7.88 7.51
N THR A 130 8.59 7.85 7.12
CA THR A 130 8.14 8.86 6.16
C THR A 130 8.35 10.21 6.86
N GLY A 131 8.68 11.28 6.13
CA GLY A 131 9.09 12.59 6.69
C GLY A 131 8.10 13.28 7.65
N PHE A 132 7.06 12.58 8.11
CA PHE A 132 6.02 13.02 9.03
C PHE A 132 5.86 12.12 10.27
N ALA A 133 6.49 10.94 10.39
CA ALA A 133 6.33 10.08 11.56
C ALA A 133 7.61 9.27 11.88
N GLY A 134 8.19 9.50 13.05
CA GLY A 134 9.25 8.66 13.61
C GLY A 134 8.68 7.34 14.13
N SER A 135 9.22 6.21 13.68
CA SER A 135 8.81 4.89 14.13
C SER A 135 9.36 4.59 15.55
N GLY A 136 8.46 4.62 16.54
CA GLY A 136 8.65 3.91 17.81
C GLY A 136 8.80 4.72 19.10
N VAL A 137 8.60 6.04 19.13
CA VAL A 137 8.70 6.81 20.41
C VAL A 137 7.45 7.62 20.79
N LYS A 138 6.51 7.87 19.87
CA LYS A 138 5.14 8.34 20.18
C LYS A 138 4.33 8.33 18.88
N LEU A 139 3.37 7.43 18.76
CA LEU A 139 2.52 7.32 17.57
C LEU A 139 1.10 7.77 17.94
N GLN A 140 0.74 8.99 17.58
CA GLN A 140 -0.66 9.35 17.32
C GLN A 140 -0.81 9.47 15.82
N ALA A 141 -1.59 8.57 15.22
CA ALA A 141 -1.90 8.60 13.80
C ALA A 141 -3.28 9.22 13.63
N GLU A 142 -3.35 10.43 13.11
CA GLU A 142 -4.60 11.04 12.66
C GLU A 142 -4.63 11.05 11.13
N LYS A 143 -5.56 10.25 10.57
CA LYS A 143 -5.79 10.21 9.13
C LYS A 143 -6.70 11.37 8.73
N SER A 144 -6.11 12.51 8.41
CA SER A 144 -6.86 13.64 7.84
C SER A 144 -7.24 13.34 6.39
N ARG A 145 -8.54 13.22 6.14
CA ARG A 145 -9.11 13.37 4.79
C ARG A 145 -9.62 14.80 4.69
N PRO A 146 -9.49 15.48 3.53
CA PRO A 146 -10.14 16.77 3.33
C PRO A 146 -11.65 16.56 3.48
N VAL A 147 -12.17 16.96 4.64
CA VAL A 147 -13.59 17.19 4.85
C VAL A 147 -13.81 18.62 4.41
N MET A 148 -14.88 18.89 3.65
CA MET A 148 -15.32 20.27 3.45
C MET A 148 -15.51 20.91 4.83
N GLN A 149 -14.57 21.77 5.21
CA GLN A 149 -14.73 22.62 6.37
C GLN A 149 -15.86 23.58 6.00
N ALA A 150 -16.95 23.46 6.76
CA ALA A 150 -18.04 24.41 6.77
C ALA A 150 -17.56 25.71 7.44
#